data_AF-A0ABD5IRZ2-F1
#
_entry.id   AF-A0ABD5IRZ2-F1
#
_cell.length_a   1.000
_cell.length_b   1.000
_cell.length_c   1.000
_cell.angle_alpha   90.00
_cell.angle_beta   90.00
_cell.angle_gamma   90.00
#
_symmetry.space_group_name_H-M   'P 1'
#
loop_
_entity.id
_entity.type
_entity.pdbx_description
1 polymer ?
#
loop_
_entity_poly.entity_id
_entity_poly.type
_entity_poly.pdbx_seq_one_letter_code
_entity_poly.pdbx_strand_id
1 'polypeptide(L)'
;QELSSAGGERLSKGEAHFLRYGLSGARGEAESGFLTVRTQAMPVFTRMMEETGDSNLALLQTLLHLMAWNDDTNLVSRGGLAGLNFVQ
;
A
#
# COMPACT_ATOMS: atom_id res chain seq x y z
N GLN A 1 -8.29 -18.58 36.04
CA GLN A 1 -8.21 -17.17 36.53
C GLN A 1 -6.81 -16.70 36.26
N GLU A 2 -6.61 -15.41 35.96
CA GLU A 2 -5.46 -14.83 35.22
C GLU A 2 -5.67 -15.03 33.70
N LEU A 3 -6.10 -14.08 32.87
CA LEU A 3 -5.98 -12.62 32.91
C LEU A 3 -7.29 -11.95 32.44
N SER A 4 -8.00 -11.34 33.37
CA SER A 4 -8.87 -10.19 33.06
C SER A 4 -8.07 -8.94 33.38
N SER A 5 -7.38 -8.39 32.39
CA SER A 5 -6.92 -7.00 32.44
C SER A 5 -7.44 -6.29 31.20
N ALA A 6 -8.64 -5.72 31.36
CA ALA A 6 -9.13 -4.65 30.52
C ALA A 6 -8.15 -3.47 30.60
N GLY A 7 -7.33 -3.31 29.56
CA GLY A 7 -6.53 -2.12 29.32
C GLY A 7 -6.76 -1.74 27.87
N GLY A 8 -7.42 -0.61 27.62
CA GLY A 8 -7.85 -0.19 26.28
C GLY A 8 -6.73 -0.32 25.25
N GLU A 9 -6.85 -1.31 24.36
CA GLU A 9 -5.95 -1.47 23.23
C GLU A 9 -6.11 -0.24 22.33
N ARG A 10 -5.14 0.68 22.42
CA ARG A 10 -4.96 1.68 21.38
C ARG A 10 -4.63 0.91 20.10
N LEU A 11 -5.62 0.79 19.22
CA LEU A 11 -5.46 0.28 17.87
C LEU A 11 -4.17 0.87 17.28
N SER A 12 -3.30 0.00 16.76
CA SER A 12 -2.16 0.47 15.98
C SER A 12 -2.68 1.31 14.81
N LYS A 13 -1.87 2.25 14.31
CA LYS A 13 -2.27 3.07 13.16
C LYS A 13 -2.73 2.20 11.99
N GLY A 14 -2.10 1.04 11.79
CA GLY A 14 -2.51 0.05 10.79
C GLY A 14 -3.91 -0.51 11.01
N GLU A 15 -4.24 -0.90 12.25
CA GLU A 15 -5.59 -1.42 12.59
C GLU A 15 -6.67 -0.33 12.51
N ALA A 16 -6.34 0.90 12.91
CA ALA A 16 -7.24 2.05 12.76
C ALA A 16 -7.50 2.41 11.29
N HIS A 17 -6.50 2.28 10.41
CA HIS A 17 -6.67 2.48 8.96
C HIS A 17 -7.43 1.34 8.30
N PHE A 18 -7.19 0.09 8.71
CA PHE A 18 -7.95 -1.08 8.25
C PHE A 18 -9.44 -0.95 8.59
N LEU A 19 -9.76 -0.57 9.83
CA LEU A 19 -11.15 -0.37 10.28
C LEU A 19 -11.83 0.83 9.62
N ARG A 20 -11.08 1.86 9.23
CA ARG A 20 -11.63 3.10 8.68
C ARG A 20 -11.76 3.11 7.16
N TYR A 21 -10.90 2.38 6.44
CA TYR A 21 -10.83 2.42 4.97
C TYR A 21 -10.77 1.03 4.29
N GLY A 22 -10.72 -0.08 5.04
CA GLY A 22 -10.57 -1.42 4.47
C GLY A 22 -9.17 -1.76 3.95
N LEU A 23 -8.21 -0.86 4.19
CA LEU A 23 -6.85 -0.96 3.68
C LEU A 23 -5.98 -1.76 4.65
N SER A 24 -5.66 -2.99 4.27
CA SER A 24 -4.86 -3.93 5.07
C SER A 24 -3.34 -3.61 5.06
N GLY A 25 -2.92 -2.67 4.21
CA GLY A 25 -1.56 -2.14 4.13
C GLY A 25 -0.52 -3.20 3.77
N ALA A 26 0.74 -2.94 4.12
CA ALA A 26 1.86 -3.84 3.79
C ALA A 26 1.68 -5.27 4.36
N ARG A 27 1.02 -5.40 5.52
CA ARG A 27 0.74 -6.70 6.13
C ARG A 27 -0.30 -7.48 5.32
N GLY A 28 -1.40 -6.86 4.92
CA GLY A 28 -2.40 -7.52 4.10
C GLY A 28 -1.91 -7.86 2.70
N GLU A 29 -1.05 -7.03 2.11
CA GLU A 29 -0.34 -7.40 0.89
C GLU A 29 0.46 -8.69 1.10
N ALA A 30 1.27 -8.78 2.16
CA ALA A 30 2.03 -10.00 2.45
C ALA A 30 1.12 -11.23 2.69
N GLU A 31 0.04 -11.08 3.48
CA GLU A 31 -0.92 -12.16 3.75
C GLU A 31 -1.66 -12.62 2.48
N SER A 32 -1.92 -11.71 1.53
CA SER A 32 -2.51 -12.03 0.22
C SER A 32 -1.52 -12.62 -0.79
N GLY A 33 -0.24 -12.73 -0.44
CA GLY A 33 0.82 -13.13 -1.37
C GLY A 33 1.14 -12.07 -2.41
N PHE A 34 1.14 -10.80 -1.99
CA PHE A 34 1.43 -9.60 -2.77
C PHE A 34 0.53 -9.45 -4.00
N LEU A 35 -0.79 -9.53 -3.79
CA LEU A 35 -1.79 -9.51 -4.87
C LEU A 35 -1.65 -8.28 -5.76
N THR A 36 -1.47 -7.09 -5.18
CA THR A 36 -1.34 -5.84 -5.96
C THR A 36 -0.04 -5.83 -6.75
N VAL A 37 1.06 -6.31 -6.16
CA VAL A 37 2.34 -6.44 -6.88
C VAL A 37 2.19 -7.37 -8.09
N ARG A 38 1.54 -8.52 -7.90
CA ARG A 38 1.41 -9.53 -8.97
C ARG A 38 0.45 -9.11 -10.08
N THR A 39 -0.62 -8.39 -9.74
CA THR A 39 -1.70 -8.06 -10.69
C THR A 39 -1.57 -6.68 -11.31
N GLN A 40 -0.90 -5.73 -10.65
CA GLN A 40 -0.77 -4.35 -11.11
C GLN A 40 0.70 -3.98 -11.40
N ALA A 41 1.60 -4.17 -10.43
CA ALA A 41 2.98 -3.68 -10.55
C ALA A 41 3.86 -4.49 -11.52
N MET A 42 3.85 -5.81 -11.39
CA MET A 42 4.68 -6.71 -12.20
C MET A 42 4.39 -6.61 -13.70
N PRO A 43 3.12 -6.56 -14.16
CA PRO A 43 2.83 -6.34 -15.57
C PRO A 43 3.43 -5.04 -16.12
N VAL A 44 3.38 -3.94 -15.36
CA VAL A 44 3.98 -2.65 -15.76
C VAL A 44 5.50 -2.76 -15.84
N PHE A 45 6.12 -3.35 -14.82
CA PHE A 45 7.58 -3.53 -14.80
C PHE A 45 8.06 -4.37 -15.98
N THR A 46 7.46 -5.53 -16.20
CA THR A 46 7.82 -6.44 -17.31
C THR A 46 7.66 -5.74 -18.66
N ARG A 47 6.54 -5.05 -18.88
CA ARG A 47 6.31 -4.29 -20.11
C ARG A 47 7.39 -3.23 -20.33
N MET A 48 7.71 -2.45 -19.30
CA MET A 48 8.72 -1.38 -19.43
C MET A 48 10.12 -1.94 -19.68
N MET A 49 10.45 -3.08 -19.06
CA MET A 49 11.71 -3.79 -19.32
C MET A 49 11.79 -4.30 -20.76
N GLU A 50 10.69 -4.84 -21.29
CA GLU A 50 10.61 -5.29 -22.68
C GLU A 50 10.69 -4.14 -23.69
N GLU A 51 10.04 -3.01 -23.40
CA GLU A 51 10.00 -1.85 -24.30
C GLU A 51 11.31 -1.05 -24.28
N THR A 52 11.99 -0.95 -23.13
CA THR A 52 13.09 0.01 -22.95
C THR A 52 14.42 -0.64 -22.56
N GLY A 53 14.40 -1.84 -21.97
CA GLY A 53 15.59 -2.47 -21.38
C GLY A 53 16.19 -1.72 -20.18
N ASP A 54 15.60 -0.60 -19.76
CA ASP A 54 16.11 0.24 -18.67
C ASP A 54 15.37 -0.08 -17.35
N SER A 55 16.10 -0.67 -16.41
CA SER A 55 15.57 -1.04 -15.10
C SER A 55 15.17 0.16 -14.25
N ASN A 56 15.88 1.29 -14.33
CA ASN A 56 15.54 2.47 -13.57
C ASN A 56 14.23 3.07 -14.07
N LEU A 57 14.06 3.13 -15.39
CA LEU A 57 12.82 3.62 -15.99
C LEU A 57 11.65 2.68 -15.67
N ALA A 58 11.85 1.36 -15.75
CA ALA A 58 10.83 0.37 -15.40
C ALA A 58 10.41 0.47 -13.93
N LEU A 59 11.36 0.61 -12.99
CA LEU A 59 11.06 0.80 -11.57
C LEU A 59 10.32 2.12 -11.31
N LEU A 60 10.73 3.22 -11.95
CA LEU A 60 10.08 4.52 -11.80
C LEU A 60 8.62 4.46 -12.28
N GLN A 61 8.36 3.90 -13.46
CA GLN A 61 7.00 3.74 -13.97
C GLN A 61 6.15 2.84 -13.08
N THR A 62 6.73 1.75 -12.59
CA THR A 62 6.05 0.84 -11.65
C THR A 62 5.68 1.53 -10.35
N LEU A 63 6.59 2.35 -9.80
CA LEU A 63 6.33 3.14 -8.60
C LEU A 63 5.21 4.15 -8.83
N LEU A 64 5.25 4.90 -9.94
CA LEU A 64 4.21 5.88 -10.27
C LEU A 64 2.84 5.21 -10.48
N HIS A 65 2.80 4.05 -11.14
CA HIS A 65 1.58 3.28 -11.33
C HIS A 65 1.00 2.79 -10.00
N LEU A 66 1.86 2.28 -9.11
CA LEU A 66 1.48 1.93 -7.75
C LEU A 66 0.96 3.16 -7.00
N MET A 67 1.61 4.31 -7.11
CA MET A 67 1.15 5.54 -6.44
C MET A 67 -0.20 6.05 -6.94
N ALA A 68 -0.48 5.90 -8.24
CA ALA A 68 -1.77 6.28 -8.83
C ALA A 68 -2.93 5.35 -8.43
N TRP A 69 -2.65 4.09 -8.06
CA TRP A 69 -3.67 3.09 -7.75
C TRP A 69 -3.72 2.68 -6.27
N ASN A 70 -2.68 2.97 -5.50
CA ASN A 70 -2.56 2.60 -4.10
C ASN A 70 -3.17 3.70 -3.22
N ASP A 71 -4.19 3.34 -2.45
CA ASP A 71 -4.63 4.13 -1.30
C ASP A 71 -3.56 4.07 -0.19
N ASP A 72 -2.48 4.82 -0.36
CA ASP A 72 -1.34 4.78 0.54
C ASP A 72 -1.71 5.39 1.91
N THR A 73 -1.97 4.50 2.87
CA THR A 73 -2.25 4.84 4.27
C THR A 73 -1.13 5.66 4.94
N ASN A 74 0.13 5.56 4.49
CA ASN A 74 1.21 6.43 4.98
C ASN A 74 1.06 7.86 4.50
N LEU A 75 0.53 8.05 3.28
CA LEU A 75 0.25 9.35 2.68
C LEU A 75 -0.97 10.01 3.35
N VAL A 76 -2.01 9.23 3.64
CA VAL A 76 -3.18 9.68 4.44
C VAL A 76 -2.77 10.08 5.86
N SER A 77 -1.87 9.33 6.51
CA SER A 77 -1.45 9.64 7.89
C SER A 77 -0.50 10.84 8.02
N ARG A 78 0.13 11.29 6.92
CA ARG A 78 1.04 12.45 6.90
C ARG A 78 0.45 13.70 6.24
N GLY A 79 -0.44 13.55 5.26
CA GLY A 79 -1.00 14.65 4.46
C GLY A 79 -2.54 14.74 4.44
N GLY A 80 -3.24 13.83 5.12
CA GLY A 80 -4.71 13.74 5.03
C GLY A 80 -5.21 13.29 3.65
N LEU A 81 -6.53 13.32 3.45
CA LEU A 81 -7.17 12.94 2.18
C LEU A 81 -6.72 13.82 0.99
N ALA A 82 -6.33 15.07 1.26
CA ALA A 82 -5.82 15.99 0.23
C ALA A 82 -4.48 15.53 -0.35
N GLY A 83 -3.59 14.96 0.47
CA GLY A 83 -2.34 14.36 -0.01
C GLY A 83 -2.59 13.14 -0.88
N LEU A 84 -3.58 12.31 -0.54
CA LEU A 84 -3.94 11.14 -1.32
C LEU A 84 -4.48 11.52 -2.72
N ASN A 85 -5.41 12.47 -2.79
CA ASN A 85 -5.99 12.93 -4.06
C ASN A 85 -5.01 13.69 -4.98
N PHE A 86 -3.87 14.16 -4.48
CA PHE A 86 -2.87 14.82 -5.31
C PHE A 86 -2.02 13.81 -6.10
N VAL A 87 -1.92 12.59 -5.58
CA VAL A 87 -1.05 11.54 -6.10
C VAL A 87 -1.83 10.52 -6.96
N GLN A 88 -3.16 10.48 -6.79
CA GLN A 88 -4.14 9.77 -7.61
C GLN A 88 -4.61 10.64 -8.78
#